data_AF-A0A2D7FRW2-F1
#
_entry.id   AF-A0A2D7FRW2-F1
#
_cell.length_a   1.000
_cell.length_b   1.000
_cell.length_c   1.000
_cell.angle_alpha   90.00
_cell.angle_beta   90.00
_cell.angle_gamma   90.00
#
_symmetry.space_group_name_H-M   'P 1'
#
loop_
_entity.id
_entity.type
_entity.pdbx_description
1 polymer ?
#
loop_
_entity_poly.entity_id
_entity_poly.type
_entity_poly.pdbx_seq_one_letter_code
_entity_poly.pdbx_strand_id
1 'polypeptide(L)'
;MNAQMLALLRGSLANRAFSLALIVVTLACAVALYVGVQNVQRLTRASFENSISGVDLVVAARGSDVQILLNTVFGLGASGNLVSDETVAAVADMQEVAWVVPLALGDSHRGFRVLGTSPEFFERVMPAPSGGALFVAGGRFEQVLEAVVGADVAAALGYQLGDKIVLQHGLGDYGAAHDDLPFRVHGVLARTGTPFDRTVLVSVEAIEAIHRGWRNGQQLVELSPEQVEKPTDAHEDEHHHEDEHHHEDEHHHEDEHHEEGQHEDEHHEDEHHEEGHHEDENHDHAHAG
;
A
#
# COMPACT_ATOMS: atom_id res chain seq x y z
N MET A 1 3.28 -25.84 60.59
CA MET A 1 3.63 -24.40 60.50
C MET A 1 2.76 -23.65 61.50
N ASN A 2 3.34 -22.91 62.43
CA ASN A 2 2.64 -22.54 63.67
C ASN A 2 1.80 -21.25 63.52
N ALA A 3 0.64 -21.19 64.17
CA ALA A 3 -0.27 -20.04 64.06
C ALA A 3 0.38 -18.70 64.49
N GLN A 4 1.25 -18.73 65.51
CA GLN A 4 2.04 -17.57 65.94
C GLN A 4 2.98 -17.04 64.84
N MET A 5 3.57 -17.94 64.04
CA MET A 5 4.45 -17.57 62.92
C MET A 5 3.66 -16.89 61.80
N LEU A 6 2.44 -17.39 61.50
CA LEU A 6 1.51 -16.72 60.57
C LEU A 6 1.04 -15.35 61.09
N ALA A 7 0.78 -15.21 62.39
CA ALA A 7 0.41 -13.93 62.99
C ALA A 7 1.54 -12.88 62.89
N LEU A 8 2.78 -13.28 63.21
CA LEU A 8 3.96 -12.41 63.08
C LEU A 8 4.24 -12.03 61.62
N LEU A 9 4.10 -12.98 60.68
CA LEU A 9 4.19 -12.71 59.24
C LEU A 9 3.12 -11.68 58.82
N ARG A 10 1.85 -11.86 59.21
CA ARG A 10 0.77 -10.92 58.86
C ARG A 10 1.01 -9.51 59.42
N GLY A 11 1.52 -9.39 60.64
CA GLY A 11 1.92 -8.11 61.23
C GLY A 11 3.09 -7.45 60.48
N SER A 12 4.11 -8.23 60.11
CA SER A 12 5.26 -7.76 59.32
C SER A 12 4.85 -7.28 57.92
N LEU A 13 3.96 -8.03 57.25
CA LEU A 13 3.39 -7.65 55.94
C LEU A 13 2.56 -6.36 56.05
N ALA A 14 1.71 -6.22 57.06
CA ALA A 14 0.92 -5.01 57.29
C ALA A 14 1.82 -3.78 57.53
N ASN A 15 2.88 -3.92 58.33
CA ASN A 15 3.82 -2.83 58.62
C ASN A 15 4.73 -2.45 57.43
N ARG A 16 4.71 -3.24 56.34
CA ARG A 16 5.43 -2.96 55.08
C ARG A 16 4.48 -2.87 53.87
N ALA A 17 3.19 -2.65 54.11
CA ALA A 17 2.14 -2.77 53.09
C ALA A 17 2.39 -1.90 51.84
N PHE A 18 2.92 -0.68 52.00
CA PHE A 18 3.24 0.20 50.87
C PHE A 18 4.32 -0.40 49.95
N SER A 19 5.47 -0.80 50.50
CA SER A 19 6.56 -1.41 49.73
C SER A 19 6.15 -2.74 49.10
N LEU A 20 5.33 -3.53 49.80
CA LEU A 20 4.80 -4.79 49.28
C LEU A 20 3.78 -4.57 48.16
N ALA A 21 2.90 -3.57 48.28
CA ALA A 21 1.99 -3.18 47.21
C ALA A 21 2.76 -2.71 45.98
N LEU A 22 3.82 -1.93 46.14
CA LEU A 22 4.67 -1.50 45.02
C LEU A 22 5.34 -2.70 44.32
N ILE A 23 5.91 -3.65 45.08
CA ILE A 23 6.49 -4.89 44.53
C ILE A 23 5.43 -5.71 43.78
N VAL A 24 4.22 -5.86 44.35
CA VAL A 24 3.11 -6.60 43.72
C VAL A 24 2.64 -5.91 42.44
N VAL A 25 2.54 -4.57 42.42
CA VAL A 25 2.19 -3.80 41.22
C VAL A 25 3.28 -3.94 40.15
N THR A 26 4.56 -3.79 40.49
CA THR A 26 5.67 -3.99 39.54
C THR A 26 5.67 -5.40 38.95
N LEU A 27 5.47 -6.43 39.78
CA LEU A 27 5.39 -7.82 39.31
C LEU A 27 4.15 -8.07 38.45
N ALA A 28 2.99 -7.53 38.83
CA ALA A 28 1.76 -7.63 38.05
C ALA A 28 1.90 -6.97 36.68
N CYS A 29 2.50 -5.78 36.59
CA CYS A 29 2.78 -5.10 35.33
C CYS A 29 3.76 -5.90 34.46
N ALA A 30 4.82 -6.47 35.04
CA ALA A 30 5.78 -7.30 34.30
C ALA A 30 5.14 -8.58 33.73
N VAL A 31 4.33 -9.27 34.53
CA VAL A 31 3.58 -10.46 34.09
C VAL A 31 2.50 -10.10 33.06
N ALA A 32 1.77 -9.01 33.25
CA ALA A 32 0.75 -8.54 32.31
C ALA A 32 1.36 -8.17 30.95
N LEU A 33 2.52 -7.50 30.93
CA LEU A 33 3.24 -7.18 29.69
C LEU A 33 3.74 -8.45 28.99
N TYR A 34 4.34 -9.40 29.74
CA TYR A 34 4.81 -10.67 29.19
C TYR A 34 3.67 -11.50 28.56
N VAL A 35 2.54 -11.64 29.27
CA VAL A 35 1.35 -12.34 28.78
C VAL A 35 0.70 -11.58 27.62
N GLY A 36 0.69 -10.24 27.66
CA GLY A 36 0.21 -9.38 26.58
C GLY A 36 0.98 -9.62 25.28
N VAL A 37 2.32 -9.58 25.34
CA VAL A 37 3.20 -9.85 24.18
C VAL A 37 2.97 -11.27 23.63
N GLN A 38 2.89 -12.29 24.49
CA GLN A 38 2.60 -13.65 24.03
C GLN A 38 1.21 -13.79 23.39
N ASN A 39 0.20 -13.09 23.91
CA ASN A 39 -1.14 -13.13 23.33
C ASN A 39 -1.20 -12.39 21.99
N VAL A 40 -0.53 -11.24 21.84
CA VAL A 40 -0.39 -10.57 20.54
C VAL A 40 0.32 -11.50 19.54
N GLN A 41 1.47 -12.08 19.90
CA GLN A 41 2.20 -13.01 19.01
C GLN A 41 1.36 -14.22 18.59
N ARG A 42 0.58 -14.79 19.52
CA ARG A 42 -0.32 -15.92 19.25
C ARG A 42 -1.48 -15.54 18.34
N LEU A 43 -2.10 -14.38 18.56
CA LEU A 43 -3.20 -13.87 17.75
C LEU A 43 -2.73 -13.49 16.34
N THR A 44 -1.55 -12.86 16.20
CA THR A 44 -0.93 -12.61 14.90
C THR A 44 -0.67 -13.92 14.16
N ARG A 45 -0.04 -14.92 14.81
CA ARG A 45 0.19 -16.24 14.18
C ARG A 45 -1.11 -16.91 13.74
N ALA A 46 -2.11 -16.98 14.61
CA ALA A 46 -3.41 -17.55 14.27
C ALA A 46 -4.13 -16.76 13.15
N SER A 47 -3.94 -15.45 13.08
CA SER A 47 -4.44 -14.63 11.97
C SER A 47 -3.75 -15.02 10.67
N PHE A 48 -2.42 -15.09 10.60
CA PHE A 48 -1.69 -15.60 9.42
C PHE A 48 -2.19 -17.00 9.00
N GLU A 49 -2.23 -17.95 9.94
CA GLU A 49 -2.61 -19.35 9.69
C GLU A 49 -4.08 -19.54 9.25
N ASN A 50 -4.97 -18.60 9.59
CA ASN A 50 -6.38 -18.62 9.18
C ASN A 50 -6.68 -17.73 7.95
N SER A 51 -5.79 -16.81 7.58
CA SER A 51 -6.06 -15.83 6.50
C SER A 51 -5.74 -16.38 5.11
N ILE A 52 -4.79 -17.31 5.01
CA ILE A 52 -4.48 -17.95 3.74
C ILE A 52 -4.45 -19.45 3.97
N SER A 53 -5.52 -20.11 3.51
CA SER A 53 -5.62 -21.55 3.44
C SER A 53 -5.35 -21.99 2.00
N GLY A 54 -4.68 -23.13 1.81
CA GLY A 54 -4.52 -23.77 0.50
C GLY A 54 -3.58 -23.09 -0.52
N VAL A 55 -2.99 -21.92 -0.25
CA VAL A 55 -1.97 -21.31 -1.12
C VAL A 55 -0.58 -21.84 -0.75
N ASP A 56 0.10 -22.47 -1.71
CA ASP A 56 1.47 -22.96 -1.54
C ASP A 56 2.55 -21.89 -1.84
N LEU A 57 2.25 -20.91 -2.69
CA LEU A 57 3.19 -19.88 -3.15
C LEU A 57 2.52 -18.52 -3.41
N VAL A 58 3.17 -17.43 -3.00
CA VAL A 58 2.84 -16.07 -3.44
C VAL A 58 3.87 -15.65 -4.49
N VAL A 59 3.40 -15.29 -5.69
CA VAL A 59 4.23 -14.75 -6.77
C VAL A 59 4.07 -13.23 -6.83
N ALA A 60 5.17 -12.50 -6.88
CA ALA A 60 5.19 -11.05 -6.99
C ALA A 60 6.48 -10.59 -7.70
N ALA A 61 6.51 -9.34 -8.15
CA ALA A 61 7.72 -8.74 -8.71
C ALA A 61 8.83 -8.62 -7.63
N ARG A 62 10.09 -8.57 -8.09
CA ARG A 62 11.29 -8.59 -7.24
C ARG A 62 11.23 -7.49 -6.15
N GLY A 63 11.17 -7.91 -4.89
CA GLY A 63 11.08 -7.04 -3.72
C GLY A 63 11.58 -7.73 -2.45
N SER A 64 11.05 -7.34 -1.28
CA SER A 64 11.31 -8.02 -0.02
C SER A 64 10.18 -9.01 0.32
N ASP A 65 10.51 -10.28 0.50
CA ASP A 65 9.56 -11.36 0.81
C ASP A 65 8.61 -11.01 1.96
N VAL A 66 9.13 -10.35 3.00
CA VAL A 66 8.36 -9.93 4.19
C VAL A 66 7.37 -8.80 3.84
N GLN A 67 7.76 -7.85 2.99
CA GLN A 67 6.86 -6.79 2.52
C GLN A 67 5.81 -7.33 1.55
N ILE A 68 6.20 -8.23 0.65
CA ILE A 68 5.27 -8.93 -0.26
C ILE A 68 4.21 -9.65 0.57
N LEU A 69 4.62 -10.51 1.51
CA LEU A 69 3.69 -11.26 2.37
C LEU A 69 2.79 -10.33 3.22
N LEU A 70 3.35 -9.28 3.85
CA LEU A 70 2.56 -8.34 4.64
C LEU A 70 1.55 -7.54 3.81
N ASN A 71 1.89 -7.18 2.57
CA ASN A 71 0.97 -6.48 1.68
C ASN A 71 -0.11 -7.43 1.14
N THR A 72 0.27 -8.62 0.67
CA THR A 72 -0.65 -9.65 0.16
C THR A 72 -1.67 -10.11 1.21
N VAL A 73 -1.25 -10.40 2.45
CA VAL A 73 -2.15 -10.97 3.47
C VAL A 73 -2.85 -9.91 4.32
N PHE A 74 -2.18 -8.79 4.64
CA PHE A 74 -2.69 -7.79 5.59
C PHE A 74 -2.92 -6.41 4.98
N GLY A 75 -2.57 -6.18 3.70
CA GLY A 75 -2.54 -4.84 3.11
C GLY A 75 -1.54 -3.90 3.80
N LEU A 76 -0.50 -4.43 4.45
CA LEU A 76 0.45 -3.67 5.25
C LEU A 76 1.76 -3.41 4.47
N GLY A 77 2.14 -2.14 4.40
CA GLY A 77 3.31 -1.66 3.66
C GLY A 77 2.93 -0.85 2.43
N ALA A 78 3.91 -0.57 1.58
CA ALA A 78 3.71 -0.02 0.24
C ALA A 78 3.57 -1.16 -0.78
N SER A 79 2.76 -0.95 -1.81
CA SER A 79 2.75 -1.84 -2.98
C SER A 79 4.13 -1.90 -3.63
N GLY A 80 4.51 -3.10 -4.07
CA GLY A 80 5.73 -3.30 -4.85
C GLY A 80 5.51 -2.95 -6.32
N ASN A 81 6.48 -3.32 -7.16
CA ASN A 81 6.30 -3.29 -8.61
C ASN A 81 5.17 -4.26 -9.02
N LEU A 82 4.45 -3.92 -10.10
CA LEU A 82 3.43 -4.78 -10.68
C LEU A 82 4.07 -5.99 -11.40
N VAL A 83 3.27 -7.02 -11.61
CA VAL A 83 3.56 -8.19 -12.47
C VAL A 83 2.76 -8.01 -13.75
N SER A 84 3.31 -8.31 -14.93
CA SER A 84 2.54 -8.22 -16.19
C SER A 84 1.57 -9.38 -16.34
N ASP A 85 0.46 -9.16 -17.05
CA ASP A 85 -0.58 -10.16 -17.27
C ASP A 85 -0.04 -11.36 -18.08
N GLU A 86 0.93 -11.11 -18.96
CA GLU A 86 1.72 -12.13 -19.67
C GLU A 86 2.43 -13.08 -18.68
N THR A 87 2.93 -12.52 -17.58
CA THR A 87 3.62 -13.27 -16.51
C THR A 87 2.61 -14.05 -15.67
N VAL A 88 1.42 -13.50 -15.42
CA VAL A 88 0.32 -14.20 -14.73
C VAL A 88 -0.16 -15.39 -15.58
N ALA A 89 -0.37 -15.19 -16.88
CA ALA A 89 -0.72 -16.24 -17.84
C ALA A 89 0.36 -17.32 -17.94
N ALA A 90 1.64 -16.93 -18.09
CA ALA A 90 2.76 -17.86 -18.16
C ALA A 90 2.97 -18.69 -16.89
N VAL A 91 2.49 -18.22 -15.73
CA VAL A 91 2.42 -19.01 -14.48
C VAL A 91 1.19 -19.89 -14.45
N ALA A 92 0.03 -19.43 -14.92
CA ALA A 92 -1.20 -20.22 -14.99
C ALA A 92 -1.11 -21.41 -15.96
N ASP A 93 -0.32 -21.30 -17.03
CA ASP A 93 -0.08 -22.37 -18.02
C ASP A 93 0.92 -23.45 -17.55
N MET A 94 1.53 -23.32 -16.37
CA MET A 94 2.47 -24.32 -15.83
C MET A 94 1.73 -25.59 -15.37
N GLN A 95 2.23 -26.78 -15.74
CA GLN A 95 1.58 -28.05 -15.43
C GLN A 95 1.55 -28.37 -13.92
N GLU A 96 2.45 -27.74 -13.17
CA GLU A 96 2.55 -27.79 -11.71
C GLU A 96 1.53 -26.90 -11.00
N VAL A 97 0.90 -25.95 -11.70
CA VAL A 97 0.01 -24.93 -11.13
C VAL A 97 -1.46 -25.35 -11.28
N ALA A 98 -2.06 -25.75 -10.16
CA ALA A 98 -3.45 -26.24 -10.13
C ALA A 98 -4.52 -25.12 -10.22
N TRP A 99 -4.12 -23.87 -9.97
CA TRP A 99 -4.94 -22.64 -10.04
C TRP A 99 -4.08 -21.41 -9.75
N VAL A 100 -4.53 -20.24 -10.21
CA VAL A 100 -3.98 -18.91 -9.86
C VAL A 100 -5.14 -18.02 -9.43
N VAL A 101 -4.89 -17.07 -8.51
CA VAL A 101 -5.82 -16.00 -8.16
C VAL A 101 -5.05 -14.67 -8.20
N PRO A 102 -5.39 -13.72 -9.08
CA PRO A 102 -4.71 -12.42 -9.17
C PRO A 102 -5.07 -11.54 -7.97
N LEU A 103 -4.17 -10.62 -7.62
CA LEU A 103 -4.31 -9.70 -6.48
C LEU A 103 -3.77 -8.30 -6.84
N ALA A 104 -4.67 -7.33 -7.00
CA ALA A 104 -4.33 -5.92 -7.22
C ALA A 104 -4.48 -5.12 -5.90
N LEU A 105 -3.42 -4.39 -5.53
CA LEU A 105 -3.28 -3.71 -4.25
C LEU A 105 -2.70 -2.31 -4.42
N GLY A 106 -3.41 -1.29 -3.93
CA GLY A 106 -2.94 0.09 -3.91
C GLY A 106 -3.94 1.03 -3.24
N ASP A 107 -5.20 0.89 -3.62
CA ASP A 107 -6.28 1.79 -3.25
C ASP A 107 -6.86 1.53 -1.85
N SER A 108 -7.68 2.49 -1.40
CA SER A 108 -8.42 2.45 -0.15
C SER A 108 -9.84 3.01 -0.32
N HIS A 109 -10.65 2.81 0.71
CA HIS A 109 -11.96 3.43 0.86
C HIS A 109 -12.15 3.82 2.32
N ARG A 110 -12.20 5.13 2.62
CA ARG A 110 -12.38 5.67 3.99
C ARG A 110 -11.43 5.04 5.02
N GLY A 111 -10.16 4.90 4.64
CA GLY A 111 -9.10 4.29 5.46
C GLY A 111 -9.09 2.76 5.54
N PHE A 112 -10.04 2.05 4.93
CA PHE A 112 -9.99 0.59 4.73
C PHE A 112 -9.27 0.25 3.42
N ARG A 113 -8.57 -0.89 3.35
CA ARG A 113 -7.88 -1.32 2.12
C ARG A 113 -8.86 -1.82 1.07
N VAL A 114 -8.51 -1.61 -0.20
CA VAL A 114 -9.16 -2.27 -1.34
C VAL A 114 -8.25 -3.39 -1.84
N LEU A 115 -8.85 -4.51 -2.23
CA LEU A 115 -8.21 -5.63 -2.92
C LEU A 115 -9.00 -5.95 -4.19
N GLY A 116 -8.39 -5.76 -5.35
CA GLY A 116 -8.88 -6.33 -6.60
C GLY A 116 -8.47 -7.80 -6.71
N THR A 117 -9.39 -8.70 -7.04
CA THR A 117 -9.09 -10.13 -7.18
C THR A 117 -10.14 -10.84 -8.06
N SER A 118 -9.93 -12.12 -8.39
CA SER A 118 -10.91 -12.89 -9.16
C SER A 118 -11.98 -13.56 -8.27
N PRO A 119 -13.14 -13.97 -8.82
CA PRO A 119 -14.22 -14.63 -8.07
C PRO A 119 -13.78 -15.90 -7.31
N GLU A 120 -12.75 -16.60 -7.77
CA GLU A 120 -12.19 -17.81 -7.17
C GLU A 120 -11.52 -17.56 -5.82
N PHE A 121 -11.18 -16.30 -5.48
CA PHE A 121 -10.62 -15.93 -4.18
C PHE A 121 -11.50 -16.41 -3.01
N PHE A 122 -12.82 -16.28 -3.15
CA PHE A 122 -13.82 -16.68 -2.15
C PHE A 122 -13.96 -18.22 -2.01
N GLU A 123 -13.42 -18.99 -2.94
CA GLU A 123 -13.46 -20.46 -2.93
C GLU A 123 -12.11 -21.09 -2.58
N ARG A 124 -11.01 -20.45 -3.00
CA ARG A 124 -9.65 -20.99 -2.88
C ARG A 124 -8.85 -20.42 -1.72
N VAL A 125 -8.89 -19.10 -1.52
CA VAL A 125 -8.01 -18.38 -0.56
C VAL A 125 -8.74 -18.10 0.76
N MET A 126 -10.00 -17.67 0.66
CA MET A 126 -10.88 -17.36 1.79
C MET A 126 -12.15 -18.26 1.80
N PRO A 127 -12.00 -19.60 1.88
CA PRO A 127 -13.15 -20.50 1.94
C PRO A 127 -13.97 -20.30 3.22
N ALA A 128 -15.26 -20.65 3.17
CA ALA A 128 -16.15 -20.57 4.33
C ALA A 128 -15.62 -21.41 5.52
N PRO A 129 -15.62 -20.88 6.77
CA PRO A 129 -15.25 -21.66 7.95
C PRO A 129 -16.13 -22.91 8.10
N SER A 130 -15.53 -24.03 8.53
CA SER A 130 -16.20 -25.34 8.63
C SER A 130 -17.53 -25.29 9.40
N GLY A 131 -18.65 -25.31 8.66
CA GLY A 131 -20.02 -25.26 9.21
C GLY A 131 -20.67 -23.87 9.26
N GLY A 132 -20.02 -22.83 8.72
CA GLY A 132 -20.57 -21.49 8.56
C GLY A 132 -20.82 -21.10 7.10
N ALA A 133 -21.44 -19.94 6.88
CA ALA A 133 -21.53 -19.27 5.58
C ALA A 133 -20.45 -18.19 5.48
N LEU A 134 -19.87 -17.98 4.29
CA LEU A 134 -18.89 -16.92 4.05
C LEU A 134 -19.52 -15.52 4.00
N PHE A 135 -20.79 -15.43 3.62
CA PHE A 135 -21.54 -14.19 3.49
C PHE A 135 -22.69 -14.16 4.50
N VAL A 136 -22.94 -12.99 5.12
CA VAL A 136 -24.16 -12.73 5.92
C VAL A 136 -25.26 -12.09 5.08
N ALA A 137 -24.91 -11.46 3.97
CA ALA A 137 -25.83 -10.92 2.98
C ALA A 137 -25.18 -10.94 1.60
N GLY A 138 -25.97 -11.23 0.56
CA GLY A 138 -25.50 -11.25 -0.83
C GLY A 138 -24.54 -12.41 -1.13
N GLY A 139 -23.57 -12.17 -2.01
CA GLY A 139 -22.58 -13.15 -2.45
C GLY A 139 -21.28 -12.50 -2.93
N ARG A 140 -20.47 -13.25 -3.68
CA ARG A 140 -19.32 -12.69 -4.41
C ARG A 140 -19.78 -11.72 -5.50
N PHE A 141 -18.92 -10.81 -5.93
CA PHE A 141 -19.22 -9.95 -7.09
C PHE A 141 -19.44 -10.78 -8.36
N GLU A 142 -20.33 -10.29 -9.23
CA GLU A 142 -20.61 -10.87 -10.56
C GLU A 142 -20.52 -9.83 -11.69
N GLN A 143 -20.61 -8.53 -11.38
CA GLN A 143 -20.37 -7.44 -12.31
C GLN A 143 -19.11 -6.63 -11.94
N VAL A 144 -18.57 -5.88 -12.91
CA VAL A 144 -17.34 -5.07 -12.75
C VAL A 144 -17.45 -4.07 -11.59
N LEU A 145 -18.50 -3.23 -11.58
CA LEU A 145 -18.68 -2.20 -10.55
C LEU A 145 -19.40 -2.73 -9.29
N GLU A 146 -19.01 -3.91 -8.82
CA GLU A 146 -19.50 -4.51 -7.58
C GLU A 146 -18.40 -4.75 -6.55
N ALA A 147 -18.77 -4.57 -5.28
CA ALA A 147 -17.90 -4.72 -4.13
C ALA A 147 -18.48 -5.70 -3.10
N VAL A 148 -17.60 -6.49 -2.50
CA VAL A 148 -17.85 -7.28 -1.29
C VAL A 148 -17.16 -6.59 -0.12
N VAL A 149 -17.89 -6.27 0.94
CA VAL A 149 -17.33 -5.61 2.13
C VAL A 149 -17.07 -6.59 3.26
N GLY A 150 -15.90 -6.46 3.89
CA GLY A 150 -15.54 -7.16 5.11
C GLY A 150 -16.44 -6.79 6.31
N ALA A 151 -16.52 -7.70 7.28
CA ALA A 151 -17.43 -7.59 8.43
C ALA A 151 -17.14 -6.39 9.36
N ASP A 152 -15.90 -5.92 9.45
CA ASP A 152 -15.55 -4.66 10.14
C ASP A 152 -15.89 -3.44 9.28
N VAL A 153 -15.68 -3.50 7.96
CA VAL A 153 -15.99 -2.40 7.04
C VAL A 153 -17.49 -2.10 7.08
N ALA A 154 -18.33 -3.13 6.94
CA ALA A 154 -19.78 -3.01 7.02
C ALA A 154 -20.24 -2.51 8.39
N ALA A 155 -19.69 -3.04 9.49
CA ALA A 155 -20.07 -2.63 10.84
C ALA A 155 -19.62 -1.20 11.20
N ALA A 156 -18.48 -0.73 10.69
CA ALA A 156 -17.94 0.60 10.99
C ALA A 156 -18.54 1.71 10.13
N LEU A 157 -18.85 1.42 8.85
CA LEU A 157 -19.40 2.40 7.91
C LEU A 157 -20.93 2.30 7.76
N GLY A 158 -21.56 1.26 8.33
CA GLY A 158 -23.01 1.03 8.31
C GLY A 158 -23.55 0.38 7.03
N TYR A 159 -22.67 -0.16 6.17
CA TYR A 159 -23.02 -0.59 4.82
C TYR A 159 -23.94 -1.81 4.73
N GLN A 160 -24.83 -1.76 3.75
CA GLN A 160 -25.82 -2.77 3.39
C GLN A 160 -25.77 -3.07 1.87
N LEU A 161 -26.50 -4.09 1.42
CA LEU A 161 -26.59 -4.41 -0.01
C LEU A 161 -27.20 -3.25 -0.81
N GLY A 162 -26.58 -2.91 -1.92
CA GLY A 162 -27.01 -1.81 -2.80
C GLY A 162 -26.39 -0.45 -2.48
N ASP A 163 -25.69 -0.29 -1.35
CA ASP A 163 -24.99 0.96 -1.03
C ASP A 163 -23.85 1.25 -2.00
N LYS A 164 -23.51 2.55 -2.13
CA LYS A 164 -22.44 3.03 -3.00
C LYS A 164 -21.11 3.21 -2.27
N ILE A 165 -20.04 2.77 -2.93
CA ILE A 165 -18.64 2.87 -2.53
C ILE A 165 -17.87 3.58 -3.64
N VAL A 166 -17.03 4.56 -3.28
CA VAL A 166 -16.05 5.19 -4.17
C VAL A 166 -14.65 4.81 -3.70
N LEU A 167 -13.80 4.36 -4.61
CA LEU A 167 -12.42 3.98 -4.31
C LEU A 167 -11.50 5.21 -4.42
N GLN A 168 -10.39 5.21 -3.69
CA GLN A 168 -9.41 6.29 -3.63
C GLN A 168 -7.99 5.75 -3.70
N HIS A 169 -7.13 6.43 -4.46
CA HIS A 169 -5.72 6.06 -4.58
C HIS A 169 -4.94 6.12 -3.26
N GLY A 170 -4.14 5.10 -3.00
CA GLY A 170 -3.28 5.04 -1.81
C GLY A 170 -4.06 4.75 -0.52
N LEU A 171 -3.55 5.21 0.63
CA LEU A 171 -4.13 4.91 1.96
C LEU A 171 -4.46 6.17 2.75
N GLY A 172 -5.72 6.60 2.69
CA GLY A 172 -6.27 7.71 3.48
C GLY A 172 -7.05 8.73 2.63
N ASP A 173 -7.87 9.55 3.28
CA ASP A 173 -8.88 10.44 2.66
C ASP A 173 -8.30 11.66 1.87
N TYR A 174 -7.04 11.57 1.42
CA TYR A 174 -6.32 12.59 0.64
C TYR A 174 -5.87 12.09 -0.74
N GLY A 175 -6.19 10.84 -1.11
CA GLY A 175 -5.98 10.31 -2.45
C GLY A 175 -6.96 10.90 -3.46
N ALA A 176 -6.60 10.84 -4.74
CA ALA A 176 -7.56 11.10 -5.82
C ALA A 176 -8.65 10.01 -5.81
N ALA A 177 -9.90 10.38 -6.09
CA ALA A 177 -11.07 9.51 -5.96
C ALA A 177 -11.67 9.16 -7.33
N HIS A 178 -12.15 7.92 -7.47
CA HIS A 178 -12.91 7.48 -8.64
C HIS A 178 -14.41 7.80 -8.47
N ASP A 179 -14.73 9.06 -8.16
CA ASP A 179 -16.10 9.51 -7.83
C ASP A 179 -17.11 9.22 -8.95
N ASP A 180 -16.65 9.22 -10.20
CA ASP A 180 -17.43 8.98 -11.43
C ASP A 180 -17.86 7.50 -11.59
N LEU A 181 -17.16 6.59 -10.90
CA LEU A 181 -17.30 5.13 -11.02
C LEU A 181 -17.66 4.47 -9.68
N PRO A 182 -18.82 4.80 -9.08
CA PRO A 182 -19.22 4.28 -7.78
C PRO A 182 -19.63 2.80 -7.85
N PHE A 183 -18.88 1.96 -7.14
CA PHE A 183 -19.16 0.55 -6.92
C PHE A 183 -20.43 0.34 -6.08
N ARG A 184 -21.13 -0.76 -6.31
CA ARG A 184 -22.29 -1.21 -5.53
C ARG A 184 -21.91 -2.34 -4.58
N VAL A 185 -22.32 -2.27 -3.32
CA VAL A 185 -22.18 -3.39 -2.38
C VAL A 185 -23.07 -4.56 -2.82
N HIS A 186 -22.47 -5.64 -3.34
CA HIS A 186 -23.14 -6.89 -3.69
C HIS A 186 -23.09 -7.91 -2.54
N GLY A 187 -22.05 -7.89 -1.70
CA GLY A 187 -21.86 -8.85 -0.63
C GLY A 187 -21.36 -8.25 0.67
N VAL A 188 -21.76 -8.86 1.79
CA VAL A 188 -21.22 -8.58 3.13
C VAL A 188 -20.70 -9.88 3.72
N LEU A 189 -19.41 -9.93 4.05
CA LEU A 189 -18.78 -11.11 4.63
C LEU A 189 -19.27 -11.39 6.05
N ALA A 190 -19.36 -12.67 6.39
CA ALA A 190 -19.37 -13.11 7.78
C ALA A 190 -18.02 -12.79 8.43
N ARG A 191 -18.03 -12.51 9.74
CA ARG A 191 -16.81 -12.20 10.50
C ARG A 191 -15.86 -13.40 10.52
N THR A 192 -14.75 -13.29 9.83
CA THR A 192 -13.73 -14.33 9.65
C THR A 192 -12.66 -14.33 10.75
N GLY A 193 -12.36 -13.16 11.34
CA GLY A 193 -11.17 -12.96 12.17
C GLY A 193 -9.87 -12.82 11.38
N THR A 194 -9.95 -12.69 10.06
CA THR A 194 -8.82 -12.43 9.15
C THR A 194 -8.75 -10.93 8.80
N PRO A 195 -7.65 -10.43 8.20
CA PRO A 195 -7.55 -9.05 7.71
C PRO A 195 -8.66 -8.67 6.72
N PHE A 196 -9.23 -9.64 6.00
CA PHE A 196 -10.30 -9.40 5.03
C PHE A 196 -11.61 -8.92 5.67
N ASP A 197 -11.80 -9.09 6.98
CA ASP A 197 -12.87 -8.39 7.72
C ASP A 197 -12.77 -6.86 7.55
N ARG A 198 -11.55 -6.33 7.31
CA ARG A 198 -11.21 -4.90 7.19
C ARG A 198 -10.87 -4.47 5.75
N THR A 199 -11.27 -5.26 4.77
CA THR A 199 -10.99 -5.03 3.34
C THR A 199 -12.29 -4.86 2.54
N VAL A 200 -12.24 -4.03 1.50
CA VAL A 200 -13.23 -4.01 0.41
C VAL A 200 -12.65 -4.83 -0.74
N LEU A 201 -13.34 -5.90 -1.14
CA LEU A 201 -12.93 -6.75 -2.26
C LEU A 201 -13.73 -6.38 -3.50
N VAL A 202 -13.05 -6.19 -4.62
CA VAL A 202 -13.63 -5.90 -5.94
C VAL A 202 -13.01 -6.82 -6.98
N SER A 203 -13.57 -6.85 -8.20
CA SER A 203 -12.96 -7.61 -9.30
C SER A 203 -11.61 -7.00 -9.72
N VAL A 204 -10.69 -7.81 -10.24
CA VAL A 204 -9.38 -7.29 -10.72
C VAL A 204 -9.55 -6.46 -11.99
N GLU A 205 -10.44 -6.92 -12.86
CA GLU A 205 -10.90 -6.26 -14.09
C GLU A 205 -11.53 -4.88 -13.78
N ALA A 206 -12.13 -4.72 -12.60
CA ALA A 206 -12.66 -3.45 -12.13
C ALA A 206 -11.55 -2.47 -11.72
N ILE A 207 -10.49 -2.95 -11.08
CA ILE A 207 -9.29 -2.14 -10.82
C ILE A 207 -8.65 -1.74 -12.15
N GLU A 208 -8.47 -2.65 -13.11
CA GLU A 208 -7.97 -2.29 -14.44
C GLU A 208 -8.87 -1.25 -15.12
N ALA A 209 -10.18 -1.45 -15.09
CA ALA A 209 -11.14 -0.61 -15.80
C ALA A 209 -11.25 0.81 -15.25
N ILE A 210 -11.18 1.03 -13.93
CA ILE A 210 -11.13 2.39 -13.36
C ILE A 210 -9.79 3.09 -13.66
N HIS A 211 -8.71 2.32 -13.88
CA HIS A 211 -7.38 2.86 -14.16
C HIS A 211 -7.08 3.08 -15.66
N ARG A 212 -7.88 2.54 -16.60
CA ARG A 212 -7.70 2.81 -18.05
C ARG A 212 -7.64 4.30 -18.41
N GLY A 213 -8.34 5.16 -17.66
CA GLY A 213 -8.32 6.62 -17.82
C GLY A 213 -7.21 7.37 -17.06
N TRP A 214 -6.30 6.67 -16.38
CA TRP A 214 -5.35 7.26 -15.42
C TRP A 214 -3.90 6.85 -15.70
N ARG A 215 -2.94 7.77 -15.46
CA ARG A 215 -1.50 7.46 -15.41
C ARG A 215 -0.83 8.19 -14.25
N ASN A 216 0.05 7.51 -13.52
CA ASN A 216 0.83 8.09 -12.40
C ASN A 216 -0.01 8.83 -11.34
N GLY A 217 -1.24 8.39 -11.08
CA GLY A 217 -2.16 9.03 -10.12
C GLY A 217 -2.85 10.29 -10.64
N GLN A 218 -2.81 10.56 -11.94
CA GLN A 218 -3.54 11.64 -12.61
C GLN A 218 -4.56 11.07 -13.61
N GLN A 219 -5.77 11.63 -13.59
CA GLN A 219 -6.82 11.35 -14.56
C GLN A 219 -6.47 12.04 -15.88
N LEU A 220 -6.39 11.26 -16.96
CA LEU A 220 -6.19 11.72 -18.33
C LEU A 220 -7.52 11.71 -19.12
N VAL A 221 -8.40 10.77 -18.79
CA VAL A 221 -9.71 10.57 -19.44
C VAL A 221 -10.78 10.26 -18.39
N GLU A 222 -11.91 10.94 -18.47
CA GLU A 222 -13.12 10.63 -17.70
C GLU A 222 -13.86 9.44 -18.33
N LEU A 223 -14.24 8.45 -17.53
CA LEU A 223 -14.89 7.22 -18.00
C LEU A 223 -16.24 7.04 -17.30
N SER A 224 -17.30 6.83 -18.08
CA SER A 224 -18.63 6.52 -17.53
C SER A 224 -18.79 5.02 -17.22
N PRO A 225 -19.70 4.64 -16.30
CA PRO A 225 -19.99 3.24 -15.99
C PRO A 225 -20.29 2.36 -17.22
N GLU A 226 -20.99 2.88 -18.23
CA GLU A 226 -21.32 2.13 -19.46
C GLU A 226 -20.12 1.84 -20.38
N GLN A 227 -19.00 2.52 -20.18
CA GLN A 227 -17.71 2.25 -20.84
C GLN A 227 -16.86 1.27 -20.02
N VAL A 228 -17.11 1.18 -18.71
CA VAL A 228 -16.41 0.27 -17.79
C VAL A 228 -17.03 -1.13 -17.79
N GLU A 229 -18.36 -1.25 -17.83
CA GLU A 229 -19.05 -2.55 -17.87
C GLU A 229 -18.94 -3.30 -19.22
N LYS A 230 -18.40 -2.66 -20.27
CA LYS A 230 -18.16 -3.30 -21.57
C LYS A 230 -16.70 -3.74 -21.68
N PRO A 231 -16.43 -5.03 -21.99
CA PRO A 231 -15.13 -5.43 -22.49
C PRO A 231 -14.84 -4.65 -23.78
N THR A 232 -13.70 -3.96 -23.81
CA THR A 232 -13.09 -3.48 -25.05
C THR A 232 -12.25 -4.61 -25.60
N ASP A 233 -12.50 -5.06 -26.82
CA ASP A 233 -11.67 -6.07 -27.48
C ASP A 233 -10.21 -5.57 -27.52
N ALA A 234 -9.31 -6.25 -26.81
CA ALA A 234 -8.02 -5.69 -26.39
C ALA A 234 -6.92 -5.74 -27.47
N HIS A 235 -7.24 -5.37 -28.71
CA HIS A 235 -6.34 -5.45 -29.88
C HIS A 235 -6.47 -4.29 -30.88
N GLU A 236 -6.90 -3.08 -30.47
CA GLU A 236 -6.96 -1.91 -31.37
C GLU A 236 -6.81 -0.58 -30.60
N ASP A 237 -5.57 -0.22 -30.18
CA ASP A 237 -5.18 1.18 -29.87
C ASP A 237 -3.65 1.43 -29.71
N GLU A 238 -2.77 0.65 -30.37
CA GLU A 238 -1.35 1.02 -30.51
C GLU A 238 -1.14 2.05 -31.65
N HIS A 239 -1.72 3.23 -31.48
CA HIS A 239 -1.47 4.35 -32.40
C HIS A 239 -0.08 4.96 -32.16
N HIS A 240 0.92 4.41 -32.88
CA HIS A 240 2.24 5.01 -33.04
C HIS A 240 2.11 6.48 -33.50
N HIS A 241 2.64 7.40 -32.69
CA HIS A 241 3.00 8.74 -33.12
C HIS A 241 4.52 8.89 -33.05
N GLU A 242 5.15 8.51 -34.16
CA GLU A 242 6.56 8.79 -34.44
C GLU A 242 6.64 10.18 -35.10
N ASP A 243 6.90 11.22 -34.31
CA ASP A 243 7.05 12.60 -34.80
C ASP A 243 8.41 12.78 -35.52
N GLU A 244 8.52 12.25 -36.74
CA GLU A 244 9.64 12.52 -37.64
C GLU A 244 9.61 13.98 -38.13
N HIS A 245 10.35 14.86 -37.43
CA HIS A 245 10.55 16.25 -37.85
C HIS A 245 11.47 16.38 -39.08
N HIS A 246 10.95 16.06 -40.26
CA HIS A 246 11.52 16.47 -41.54
C HIS A 246 11.28 17.98 -41.77
N HIS A 247 12.37 18.74 -41.90
CA HIS A 247 12.38 20.08 -42.47
C HIS A 247 13.27 20.09 -43.71
N GLU A 248 12.73 20.52 -44.85
CA GLU A 248 13.46 20.89 -46.05
C GLU A 248 13.18 22.37 -46.39
N ASP A 249 14.06 22.98 -47.19
CA ASP A 249 14.33 24.42 -47.27
C ASP A 249 13.51 25.21 -48.33
N GLU A 250 14.03 26.41 -48.66
CA GLU A 250 13.77 27.30 -49.81
C GLU A 250 12.85 28.55 -49.59
N HIS A 251 13.21 29.78 -49.99
CA HIS A 251 14.49 30.38 -50.44
C HIS A 251 14.43 31.94 -50.55
N HIS A 252 15.56 32.55 -51.00
CA HIS A 252 15.76 33.97 -51.44
C HIS A 252 15.89 35.04 -50.34
N HIS A 253 16.66 36.14 -50.41
CA HIS A 253 17.75 36.78 -51.21
C HIS A 253 17.89 38.24 -50.64
N GLU A 254 18.86 39.11 -50.94
CA GLU A 254 20.06 39.01 -51.79
C GLU A 254 21.33 38.56 -50.99
N ASP A 255 22.35 39.33 -50.55
CA ASP A 255 22.73 40.77 -50.58
C ASP A 255 24.28 40.90 -50.49
N GLU A 256 24.91 42.08 -50.71
CA GLU A 256 26.35 42.22 -51.05
C GLU A 256 27.22 43.24 -50.23
N HIS A 257 28.56 43.03 -50.30
CA HIS A 257 29.68 44.03 -50.37
C HIS A 257 30.73 44.24 -49.23
N HIS A 258 32.02 44.17 -49.64
CA HIS A 258 33.24 44.94 -49.21
C HIS A 258 33.75 44.84 -47.74
N GLU A 259 35.06 44.93 -47.39
CA GLU A 259 36.36 44.82 -48.13
C GLU A 259 37.53 44.50 -47.13
N GLU A 260 38.80 44.64 -47.55
CA GLU A 260 40.06 44.16 -46.94
C GLU A 260 40.47 44.76 -45.56
N GLY A 261 41.42 44.08 -44.88
CA GLY A 261 42.20 44.66 -43.77
C GLY A 261 43.14 43.68 -43.04
N GLN A 262 44.44 43.71 -43.33
CA GLN A 262 45.50 43.08 -42.52
C GLN A 262 46.18 44.12 -41.63
N HIS A 263 46.58 43.76 -40.40
CA HIS A 263 47.72 44.35 -39.68
C HIS A 263 48.17 43.44 -38.52
N GLU A 264 49.42 43.57 -38.11
CA GLU A 264 50.13 42.73 -37.14
C GLU A 264 50.44 43.49 -35.82
N ASP A 265 51.24 42.85 -34.96
CA ASP A 265 52.16 43.43 -33.97
C ASP A 265 51.74 43.76 -32.51
N GLU A 266 52.31 42.91 -31.64
CA GLU A 266 53.15 43.24 -30.47
C GLU A 266 52.59 43.52 -29.05
N HIS A 267 53.11 42.70 -28.13
CA HIS A 267 53.58 42.96 -26.75
C HIS A 267 52.78 43.84 -25.77
N HIS A 268 52.49 43.26 -24.60
CA HIS A 268 53.33 43.54 -23.42
C HIS A 268 53.32 42.42 -22.38
N GLU A 269 54.46 42.24 -21.72
CA GLU A 269 54.67 41.36 -20.54
C GLU A 269 54.42 42.16 -19.25
N ASP A 270 54.08 41.48 -18.14
CA ASP A 270 54.92 41.48 -16.92
C ASP A 270 54.34 40.58 -15.80
N GLU A 271 55.20 40.18 -14.85
CA GLU A 271 54.95 39.15 -13.83
C GLU A 271 54.77 39.69 -12.39
N HIS A 272 54.46 38.78 -11.45
CA HIS A 272 54.56 38.93 -9.98
C HIS A 272 53.51 39.87 -9.32
N HIS A 273 53.07 39.66 -8.06
CA HIS A 273 53.81 39.18 -6.89
C HIS A 273 53.03 38.23 -5.94
N GLU A 274 53.69 37.88 -4.85
CA GLU A 274 53.46 36.75 -3.93
C GLU A 274 53.23 37.26 -2.49
N GLU A 275 52.76 36.38 -1.59
CA GLU A 275 52.61 36.59 -0.12
C GLU A 275 51.59 37.69 0.34
N GLY A 276 51.08 37.68 1.58
CA GLY A 276 51.12 36.67 2.65
C GLY A 276 50.79 37.27 4.03
N HIS A 277 50.10 36.49 4.89
CA HIS A 277 49.75 36.82 6.30
C HIS A 277 48.82 38.06 6.48
N HIS A 278 48.01 38.21 7.54
CA HIS A 278 48.17 37.86 8.95
C HIS A 278 46.88 37.39 9.65
N GLU A 279 47.07 36.75 10.80
CA GLU A 279 46.06 36.49 11.83
C GLU A 279 45.79 37.75 12.67
N ASP A 280 44.64 37.81 13.38
CA ASP A 280 44.60 38.38 14.73
C ASP A 280 43.39 37.85 15.52
N GLU A 281 43.57 37.63 16.83
CA GLU A 281 42.56 37.08 17.75
C GLU A 281 41.95 38.18 18.63
N ASN A 282 40.73 38.00 19.16
CA ASN A 282 40.44 38.15 20.60
C ASN A 282 39.01 37.78 21.04
N HIS A 283 38.94 36.68 21.81
CA HIS A 283 38.42 36.60 23.21
C HIS A 283 37.04 37.14 23.68
N ASP A 284 36.38 36.24 24.44
CA ASP A 284 35.62 36.45 25.69
C ASP A 284 34.28 37.24 25.67
N HIS A 285 33.29 36.96 26.54
CA HIS A 285 33.31 36.26 27.84
C HIS A 285 32.16 35.25 28.04
N ALA A 286 32.36 34.31 28.98
CA ALA A 286 31.30 33.52 29.60
C ALA A 286 30.80 34.13 30.92
N HIS A 287 29.58 33.80 31.36
CA HIS A 287 29.24 33.69 32.78
C HIS A 287 28.01 32.80 33.01
N ALA A 288 27.95 32.13 34.17
CA ALA A 288 26.87 31.23 34.56
C ALA A 288 25.87 31.88 35.52
N GLY A 289 24.66 31.29 35.61
CA GLY A 289 23.61 31.58 36.57
C GLY A 289 22.67 30.38 36.73
#